data_AF-A0A1V5U945-F1
#
_entry.id   AF-A0A1V5U945-F1
#
_cell.length_a   1.000
_cell.length_b   1.000
_cell.length_c   1.000
_cell.angle_alpha   90.00
_cell.angle_beta   90.00
_cell.angle_gamma   90.00
#
_symmetry.space_group_name_H-M   'P 1'
#
loop_
_entity.id
_entity.type
_entity.pdbx_description
1 polymer ?
#
loop_
_entity_poly.entity_id
_entity_poly.type
_entity_poly.pdbx_seq_one_letter_code
_entity_poly.pdbx_strand_id
1 'polypeptide(L)'
;MRHRKKIIAAYGLVLASLLLFTSVTGCVNKSDGTSGSTLQQIGGVDDGDNVPTYNQPSQNITQAMKYFAEKDYDRAISAFQKTLVTNPNQEEMSIAYSGIGWSKVKKSGVISDGKNDFQSGYAARSTVKDAKVGLAAAYLLEDSAKIKEAISLIESLGRSDTGDVTVINPNFRYVSEIGTGISNASVHSLLATLYYYNNQDSLAKQQLAIAKQEEGDNARITSIETAIMTLGF
;
A
#
# COMPACT_ATOMS: atom_id res chain seq x y z
N MET A 1 -5.38 1.03 31.04
CA MET A 1 -4.15 1.56 30.41
C MET A 1 -3.24 0.50 29.78
N ARG A 2 -3.22 -0.76 30.25
CA ARG A 2 -2.39 -1.84 29.66
C ARG A 2 -2.78 -2.21 28.22
N HIS A 3 -4.07 -2.31 27.87
CA HIS A 3 -4.48 -2.59 26.48
C HIS A 3 -4.05 -1.50 25.48
N ARG A 4 -4.19 -0.20 25.81
CA ARG A 4 -3.83 0.88 24.89
C ARG A 4 -2.34 0.94 24.53
N LYS A 5 -1.43 0.54 25.43
CA LYS A 5 0.02 0.45 25.12
C LYS A 5 0.38 -0.77 24.27
N LYS A 6 -0.35 -1.88 24.42
CA LYS A 6 -0.15 -3.15 23.70
C LYS A 6 -0.57 -3.04 22.23
N ILE A 7 -1.66 -2.31 22.00
CA ILE A 7 -2.21 -1.94 20.71
C ILE A 7 -1.15 -1.22 19.84
N ILE A 8 -0.38 -0.29 20.42
CA ILE A 8 0.60 0.53 19.69
C ILE A 8 1.79 -0.30 19.13
N ALA A 9 2.17 -1.41 19.76
CA ALA A 9 3.34 -2.20 19.37
C ALA A 9 3.13 -3.00 18.07
N ALA A 10 1.98 -3.66 17.91
CA ALA A 10 1.68 -4.43 16.69
C ALA A 10 1.51 -3.52 15.46
N TYR A 11 0.90 -2.34 15.63
CA TYR A 11 0.78 -1.31 14.58
C TYR A 11 2.14 -0.89 14.02
N GLY A 12 3.09 -0.55 14.91
CA GLY A 12 4.41 -0.09 14.51
C GLY A 12 5.19 -1.16 13.73
N LEU A 13 5.04 -2.43 14.10
CA LEU A 13 5.72 -3.54 13.43
C LEU A 13 5.14 -3.84 12.04
N VAL A 14 3.81 -3.82 11.89
CA VAL A 14 3.14 -3.97 10.58
C VAL A 14 3.50 -2.81 9.66
N LEU A 15 3.47 -1.58 10.15
CA LEU A 15 3.92 -0.42 9.39
C LEU A 15 5.38 -0.55 8.96
N ALA A 16 6.27 -0.97 9.86
CA ALA A 16 7.66 -1.20 9.50
C ALA A 16 7.79 -2.23 8.37
N SER A 17 7.00 -3.33 8.38
CA SER A 17 6.94 -4.29 7.26
C SER A 17 6.41 -3.70 5.95
N LEU A 18 5.41 -2.80 6.01
CA LEU A 18 4.86 -2.17 4.81
C LEU A 18 5.78 -1.06 4.24
N LEU A 19 6.57 -0.40 5.10
CA LEU A 19 7.35 0.79 4.73
C LEU A 19 8.78 0.46 4.28
N LEU A 20 9.38 -0.63 4.75
CA LEU A 20 10.82 -0.86 4.56
C LEU A 20 11.14 -1.61 3.26
N PHE A 21 12.12 -1.08 2.54
CA PHE A 21 12.94 -1.79 1.54
C PHE A 21 14.35 -1.91 2.09
N THR A 22 15.00 -3.06 1.89
CA THR A 22 16.45 -3.17 2.06
C THR A 22 17.12 -2.25 1.05
N SER A 23 17.94 -1.31 1.53
CA SER A 23 18.73 -0.44 0.67
C SER A 23 19.86 -1.25 0.03
N VAL A 24 19.88 -1.33 -1.30
CA VAL A 24 21.19 -1.29 -1.98
C VAL A 24 21.55 0.18 -2.07
N THR A 25 22.66 0.53 -1.44
CA THR A 25 23.19 1.89 -1.32
C THR A 25 23.55 2.40 -2.71
N GLY A 26 22.80 3.39 -3.20
CA GLY A 26 23.16 4.21 -4.36
C GLY A 26 22.87 5.65 -4.01
N CYS A 27 23.90 6.41 -3.65
CA CYS A 27 23.80 7.85 -3.47
C CYS A 27 23.38 8.48 -4.81
N VAL A 28 22.25 9.19 -4.84
CA VAL A 28 21.95 10.11 -5.94
C VAL A 28 21.62 11.47 -5.31
N ASN A 29 22.29 12.48 -5.84
CA ASN A 29 22.31 13.84 -5.32
C ASN A 29 20.91 14.48 -5.33
N LYS A 30 20.58 15.13 -4.22
CA LYS A 30 19.36 15.91 -3.99
C LYS A 30 19.52 17.28 -4.66
N SER A 31 18.63 17.64 -5.58
CA SER A 31 18.40 19.03 -6.00
C SER A 31 17.13 19.55 -5.32
N ASP A 32 17.27 20.65 -4.58
CA ASP A 32 16.17 21.29 -3.86
C ASP A 32 15.24 22.01 -4.85
N GLY A 33 13.96 21.66 -4.83
CA GLY A 33 12.90 22.29 -5.64
C GLY A 33 11.66 22.54 -4.79
N THR A 34 11.37 23.82 -4.58
CA THR A 34 10.29 24.39 -3.78
C THR A 34 8.89 23.89 -4.19
N SER A 35 8.12 23.38 -3.23
CA SER A 35 6.71 23.02 -3.38
C SER A 35 5.84 24.27 -3.63
N GLY A 36 5.25 24.35 -4.82
CA GLY A 36 4.22 25.34 -5.17
C GLY A 36 3.01 24.64 -5.80
N SER A 37 1.97 24.41 -5.01
CA SER A 37 0.70 23.85 -5.46
C SER A 37 -0.17 24.93 -6.12
N THR A 38 -0.19 24.94 -7.46
CA THR A 38 -1.30 25.45 -8.28
C THR A 38 -1.29 24.70 -9.61
N LEU A 39 -2.37 23.98 -9.91
CA LEU A 39 -2.62 23.39 -11.23
C LEU A 39 -2.89 24.52 -12.21
N GLN A 40 -1.88 24.95 -12.98
CA GLN A 40 -2.08 25.72 -14.20
C GLN A 40 -2.02 24.78 -15.40
N GLN A 41 -3.12 24.79 -16.16
CA GLN A 41 -3.17 24.29 -17.52
C GLN A 41 -2.17 25.09 -18.37
N ILE A 42 -1.12 24.44 -18.86
CA ILE A 42 -0.16 25.07 -19.78
C ILE A 42 0.04 24.14 -20.97
N GLY A 43 -0.53 24.57 -22.11
CA GLY A 43 -0.02 24.23 -23.43
C GLY A 43 1.42 24.73 -23.55
N GLY A 44 2.25 23.92 -24.19
CA GLY A 44 3.68 23.82 -23.89
C GLY A 44 4.53 25.09 -23.95
N VAL A 45 5.62 25.05 -23.16
CA VAL A 45 6.91 25.68 -23.46
C VAL A 45 8.01 24.78 -22.88
N ASP A 46 9.07 24.66 -23.65
CA ASP A 46 10.35 23.97 -23.41
C ASP A 46 11.13 24.65 -22.27
N ASP A 47 11.63 23.87 -21.30
CA ASP A 47 12.79 24.18 -20.46
C ASP A 47 13.16 22.97 -19.57
N GLY A 48 14.24 22.27 -19.92
CA GLY A 48 15.27 21.89 -18.95
C GLY A 48 15.13 20.67 -18.03
N ASP A 49 13.99 19.97 -17.94
CA ASP A 49 13.90 18.69 -17.22
C ASP A 49 13.26 17.62 -18.12
N ASN A 50 14.09 16.68 -18.61
CA ASN A 50 13.68 15.66 -19.57
C ASN A 50 12.83 14.56 -18.90
N VAL A 51 11.62 14.92 -18.45
CA VAL A 51 10.53 13.97 -18.25
C VAL A 51 9.83 13.85 -19.61
N PRO A 52 9.98 12.73 -20.34
CA PRO A 52 9.33 12.60 -21.63
C PRO A 52 7.82 12.84 -21.49
N THR A 53 7.27 13.70 -22.34
CA THR A 53 5.82 13.98 -22.35
C THR A 53 5.11 12.82 -23.02
N TYR A 54 4.72 11.81 -22.22
CA TYR A 54 3.90 10.72 -22.69
C TYR A 54 2.43 11.13 -22.69
N ASN A 55 1.78 11.06 -23.86
CA ASN A 55 0.38 11.45 -24.03
C ASN A 55 -0.61 10.29 -23.84
N GLN A 56 -0.13 9.13 -23.39
CA GLN A 56 -0.94 7.94 -23.11
C GLN A 56 -0.89 7.58 -21.62
N PRO A 57 -2.03 7.28 -20.98
CA PRO A 57 -2.11 6.85 -19.58
C PRO A 57 -1.14 5.72 -19.22
N SER A 58 -1.08 4.66 -20.03
CA SER A 58 -0.23 3.48 -19.79
C SER A 58 1.28 3.79 -19.80
N GLN A 59 1.72 4.72 -20.64
CA GLN A 59 3.11 5.17 -20.68
C GLN A 59 3.45 6.01 -19.44
N ASN A 60 2.56 6.91 -19.03
CA ASN A 60 2.70 7.68 -17.79
C ASN A 60 2.77 6.75 -16.56
N ILE A 61 1.94 5.70 -16.50
CA ILE A 61 1.98 4.68 -15.45
C ILE A 61 3.34 3.96 -15.45
N THR A 62 3.81 3.50 -16.61
CA THR A 62 5.09 2.78 -16.72
C THR A 62 6.25 3.64 -16.22
N GLN A 63 6.27 4.92 -16.61
CA GLN A 63 7.28 5.87 -16.17
C GLN A 63 7.18 6.17 -14.67
N ALA A 64 5.97 6.30 -14.14
CA ALA A 64 5.73 6.51 -12.72
C ALA A 64 6.23 5.34 -11.86
N MET A 65 5.96 4.10 -12.29
CA MET A 65 6.46 2.88 -11.63
C MET A 65 7.99 2.80 -11.67
N LYS A 66 8.63 3.23 -12.77
CA LYS A 66 10.09 3.33 -12.85
C LYS A 66 10.63 4.33 -11.82
N TYR A 67 10.08 5.55 -11.76
CA TYR A 67 10.48 6.54 -10.75
C TYR A 67 10.23 6.05 -9.32
N PHE A 68 9.12 5.34 -9.10
CA PHE A 68 8.81 4.73 -7.81
C PHE A 68 9.88 3.71 -7.39
N ALA A 69 10.29 2.83 -8.30
CA ALA A 69 11.34 1.85 -8.07
C ALA A 69 12.71 2.51 -7.80
N GLU A 70 12.99 3.64 -8.46
CA GLU A 70 14.16 4.49 -8.23
C GLU A 70 14.08 5.28 -6.91
N LYS A 71 12.98 5.17 -6.16
CA LYS A 71 12.66 5.93 -4.93
C LYS A 71 12.52 7.44 -5.17
N ASP A 72 12.35 7.85 -6.42
CA ASP A 72 12.02 9.21 -6.79
C ASP A 72 10.52 9.42 -6.71
N TYR A 73 10.03 9.51 -5.48
CA TYR A 73 8.59 9.58 -5.21
C TYR A 73 7.95 10.87 -5.74
N ASP A 74 8.71 11.95 -5.86
CA ASP A 74 8.19 13.20 -6.44
C ASP A 74 7.94 13.06 -7.93
N ARG A 75 8.91 12.55 -8.70
CA ARG A 75 8.70 12.27 -10.13
C ARG A 75 7.67 11.17 -10.35
N ALA A 76 7.58 10.17 -9.47
CA ALA A 76 6.54 9.15 -9.51
C ALA A 76 5.14 9.77 -9.34
N ILE A 77 4.95 10.63 -8.33
CA ILE A 77 3.69 11.35 -8.09
C ILE A 77 3.31 12.17 -9.32
N SER A 78 4.24 12.98 -9.85
CA SER A 78 3.97 13.79 -11.04
C SER A 78 3.57 12.96 -12.25
N ALA A 79 4.23 11.81 -12.48
CA ALA A 79 3.90 10.93 -13.60
C ALA A 79 2.53 10.24 -13.42
N PHE A 80 2.18 9.77 -12.21
CA PHE A 80 0.83 9.25 -11.95
C PHE A 80 -0.25 10.33 -12.07
N GLN A 81 0.03 11.56 -11.65
CA GLN A 81 -0.89 12.69 -11.84
C GLN A 81 -1.12 13.01 -13.32
N LYS A 82 -0.08 12.88 -14.16
CA LYS A 82 -0.23 12.99 -15.62
C LYS A 82 -1.18 11.93 -16.17
N THR A 83 -1.12 10.69 -15.71
CA THR A 83 -2.09 9.63 -16.09
C THR A 83 -3.53 10.08 -15.87
N LEU A 84 -3.82 10.74 -14.75
CA LEU A 84 -5.17 11.18 -14.39
C LEU A 84 -5.75 12.27 -15.31
N VAL A 85 -4.90 12.99 -16.04
CA VAL A 85 -5.32 14.06 -16.96
C VAL A 85 -5.21 13.68 -18.44
N THR A 86 -4.74 12.47 -18.76
CA THR A 86 -4.58 11.97 -20.14
C THR A 86 -5.68 10.98 -20.58
N ASN A 87 -6.92 11.18 -20.14
CA ASN A 87 -8.08 10.31 -20.44
C ASN A 87 -7.87 8.81 -20.10
N PRO A 88 -7.57 8.47 -18.83
CA PRO A 88 -7.40 7.10 -18.38
C PRO A 88 -8.72 6.32 -18.32
N ASN A 89 -8.66 5.00 -18.45
CA ASN A 89 -9.76 4.11 -18.06
C ASN A 89 -9.81 3.91 -16.52
N GLN A 90 -10.84 3.24 -16.02
CA GLN A 90 -11.03 3.01 -14.57
C GLN A 90 -9.88 2.26 -13.89
N GLU A 91 -9.28 1.28 -14.56
CA GLU A 91 -8.14 0.52 -14.03
C GLU A 91 -6.88 1.39 -13.97
N GLU A 92 -6.61 2.16 -15.02
CA GLU A 92 -5.49 3.11 -15.07
C GLU A 92 -5.64 4.22 -14.02
N MET A 93 -6.86 4.73 -13.80
CA MET A 93 -7.17 5.65 -12.71
C MET A 93 -6.86 5.02 -11.35
N SER A 94 -7.28 3.77 -11.15
CA SER A 94 -7.07 3.06 -9.90
C SER A 94 -5.59 2.82 -9.60
N ILE A 95 -4.81 2.42 -10.62
CA ILE A 95 -3.36 2.29 -10.54
C ILE A 95 -2.72 3.64 -10.24
N ALA A 96 -3.11 4.72 -10.93
CA ALA A 96 -2.53 6.04 -10.72
C ALA A 96 -2.78 6.56 -9.31
N TYR A 97 -4.01 6.48 -8.81
CA TYR A 97 -4.32 6.88 -7.44
C TYR A 97 -3.58 6.03 -6.40
N SER A 98 -3.54 4.70 -6.59
CA SER A 98 -2.80 3.80 -5.70
C SER A 98 -1.30 4.13 -5.70
N GLY A 99 -0.75 4.46 -6.86
CA GLY A 99 0.65 4.84 -7.04
C GLY A 99 0.98 6.17 -6.37
N ILE A 100 0.11 7.18 -6.47
CA ILE A 100 0.22 8.44 -5.73
C ILE A 100 0.20 8.18 -4.23
N GLY A 101 -0.76 7.38 -3.74
CA GLY A 101 -0.90 7.05 -2.34
C GLY A 101 0.37 6.39 -1.80
N TRP A 102 0.85 5.33 -2.45
CA TRP A 102 2.08 4.66 -2.03
C TRP A 102 3.32 5.55 -2.15
N SER A 103 3.40 6.42 -3.14
CA SER A 103 4.52 7.36 -3.28
C SER A 103 4.57 8.35 -2.12
N LYS A 104 3.41 8.93 -1.74
CA LYS A 104 3.31 9.82 -0.57
C LYS A 104 3.71 9.09 0.71
N VAL A 105 3.18 7.89 0.92
CA VAL A 105 3.46 7.06 2.10
C VAL A 105 4.95 6.70 2.19
N LYS A 106 5.58 6.31 1.08
CA LYS A 106 7.02 5.98 1.08
C LYS A 106 7.90 7.21 1.23
N LYS A 107 7.46 8.37 0.72
CA LYS A 107 8.15 9.66 0.89
C LYS A 107 8.10 10.16 2.35
N SER A 108 6.93 10.10 2.99
CA SER A 108 6.75 10.65 4.35
C SER A 108 6.96 9.63 5.47
N GLY A 109 6.82 8.34 5.17
CA GLY A 109 6.77 7.28 6.17
C GLY A 109 5.42 7.19 6.89
N VAL A 110 4.39 7.92 6.45
CA VAL A 110 3.10 8.02 7.14
C VAL A 110 1.98 7.49 6.24
N ILE A 111 1.28 6.45 6.67
CA ILE A 111 0.21 5.82 5.87
C ILE A 111 -0.95 6.79 5.55
N SER A 112 -1.20 7.75 6.45
CA SER A 112 -2.33 8.68 6.38
C SER A 112 -2.26 9.56 5.14
N ASP A 113 -1.05 9.87 4.69
CA ASP A 113 -0.82 10.77 3.56
C ASP A 113 -1.31 10.16 2.24
N GLY A 114 -1.42 8.83 2.16
CA GLY A 114 -1.95 8.13 1.00
C GLY A 114 -3.42 7.72 1.11
N LYS A 115 -4.07 7.87 2.28
CA LYS A 115 -5.41 7.33 2.56
C LYS A 115 -6.45 7.75 1.52
N ASN A 116 -6.55 9.05 1.25
CA ASN A 116 -7.53 9.58 0.31
C ASN A 116 -7.26 9.05 -1.11
N ASP A 117 -6.00 8.92 -1.51
CA ASP A 117 -5.64 8.37 -2.82
C ASP A 117 -5.99 6.87 -2.90
N PHE A 118 -5.75 6.08 -1.84
CA PHE A 118 -6.18 4.69 -1.80
C PHE A 118 -7.70 4.54 -1.89
N GLN A 119 -8.46 5.43 -1.24
CA GLN A 119 -9.92 5.47 -1.36
C GLN A 119 -10.35 5.78 -2.79
N SER A 120 -9.77 6.79 -3.43
CA SER A 120 -10.02 7.11 -4.84
C SER A 120 -9.65 5.96 -5.77
N GLY A 121 -8.52 5.27 -5.51
CA GLY A 121 -8.08 4.12 -6.28
C GLY A 121 -9.06 2.95 -6.18
N TYR A 122 -9.47 2.61 -4.96
CA TYR A 122 -10.47 1.56 -4.71
C TYR A 122 -11.82 1.89 -5.35
N ALA A 123 -12.26 3.15 -5.29
CA ALA A 123 -13.50 3.61 -5.90
C ALA A 123 -13.45 3.58 -7.43
N ALA A 124 -12.31 3.90 -8.05
CA ALA A 124 -12.13 3.83 -9.49
C ALA A 124 -12.20 2.38 -9.99
N ARG A 125 -11.51 1.46 -9.33
CA ARG A 125 -11.55 0.02 -9.63
C ARG A 125 -11.18 -0.80 -8.40
N SER A 126 -12.15 -1.55 -7.89
CA SER A 126 -11.98 -2.39 -6.70
C SER A 126 -11.18 -3.68 -6.93
N THR A 127 -10.62 -3.92 -8.12
CA THR A 127 -9.79 -5.12 -8.38
C THR A 127 -8.29 -4.86 -8.18
N VAL A 128 -7.85 -3.60 -8.16
CA VAL A 128 -6.44 -3.26 -7.93
C VAL A 128 -6.09 -3.52 -6.46
N LYS A 129 -5.11 -4.40 -6.23
CA LYS A 129 -4.78 -4.92 -4.91
C LYS A 129 -4.04 -3.89 -4.07
N ASP A 130 -3.16 -3.12 -4.70
CA ASP A 130 -2.39 -2.07 -4.03
C ASP A 130 -3.27 -1.03 -3.31
N ALA A 131 -4.42 -0.66 -3.91
CA ALA A 131 -5.39 0.24 -3.30
C ALA A 131 -5.98 -0.34 -2.01
N LYS A 132 -6.35 -1.63 -2.05
CA LYS A 132 -6.95 -2.35 -0.91
C LYS A 132 -5.97 -2.45 0.25
N VAL A 133 -4.72 -2.82 -0.03
CA VAL A 133 -3.68 -2.95 0.99
C VAL A 133 -3.40 -1.61 1.66
N GLY A 134 -3.23 -0.55 0.87
CA GLY A 134 -3.01 0.80 1.40
C GLY A 134 -4.18 1.31 2.24
N LEU A 135 -5.41 1.14 1.75
CA LEU A 135 -6.61 1.57 2.46
C LEU A 135 -6.86 0.77 3.74
N ALA A 136 -6.69 -0.55 3.71
CA ALA A 136 -6.81 -1.39 4.89
C ALA A 136 -5.78 -1.03 5.96
N ALA A 137 -4.54 -0.72 5.56
CA ALA A 137 -3.50 -0.24 6.47
C ALA A 137 -3.86 1.14 7.08
N ALA A 138 -4.42 2.06 6.29
CA ALA A 138 -4.87 3.36 6.80
C ALA A 138 -6.03 3.22 7.79
N TYR A 139 -7.03 2.38 7.49
CA TYR A 139 -8.15 2.09 8.38
C TYR A 139 -7.71 1.44 9.69
N LEU A 140 -6.79 0.48 9.62
CA LEU A 140 -6.19 -0.15 10.79
C LEU A 140 -5.69 0.93 11.77
N LEU A 141 -5.01 1.97 11.27
CA LEU A 141 -4.33 2.96 12.13
C LEU A 141 -5.21 4.12 12.60
N GLU A 142 -6.13 4.58 11.76
CA GLU A 142 -6.85 5.83 12.02
C GLU A 142 -8.29 5.64 12.45
N ASP A 143 -8.90 4.50 12.10
CA ASP A 143 -10.32 4.31 12.30
C ASP A 143 -10.63 2.88 12.75
N SER A 144 -10.60 2.67 14.06
CA SER A 144 -10.92 1.36 14.66
C SER A 144 -12.35 0.89 14.34
N ALA A 145 -13.27 1.78 13.97
CA ALA A 145 -14.61 1.37 13.54
C ALA A 145 -14.59 0.73 12.14
N LYS A 146 -13.53 0.96 11.35
CA LYS A 146 -13.34 0.43 10.00
C LYS A 146 -12.58 -0.89 9.95
N ILE A 147 -12.23 -1.50 11.09
CA ILE A 147 -11.49 -2.78 11.11
C ILE A 147 -12.21 -3.88 10.31
N LYS A 148 -13.53 -4.00 10.42
CA LYS A 148 -14.30 -4.98 9.63
C LYS A 148 -14.26 -4.71 8.12
N GLU A 149 -14.26 -3.43 7.74
CA GLU A 149 -14.13 -3.01 6.35
C GLU A 149 -12.71 -3.31 5.84
N ALA A 150 -11.68 -3.04 6.64
CA ALA A 150 -10.29 -3.35 6.32
C ALA A 150 -10.04 -4.86 6.17
N ILE A 151 -10.65 -5.70 7.03
CA ILE A 151 -10.65 -7.16 6.86
C ILE A 151 -11.25 -7.53 5.51
N SER A 152 -12.44 -6.99 5.20
CA SER A 152 -13.15 -7.29 3.95
C SER A 152 -12.34 -6.90 2.70
N LEU A 153 -11.58 -5.79 2.77
CA LEU A 153 -10.68 -5.36 1.70
C LEU A 153 -9.61 -6.42 1.43
N ILE A 154 -8.93 -6.93 2.46
CA ILE A 154 -7.84 -7.90 2.28
C ILE A 154 -8.37 -9.30 1.96
N GLU A 155 -9.44 -9.76 2.60
CA GLU A 155 -10.10 -11.04 2.29
C GLU A 155 -10.58 -11.10 0.83
N SER A 156 -10.97 -9.95 0.25
CA SER A 156 -11.37 -9.90 -1.15
C SER A 156 -10.25 -10.26 -2.14
N LEU A 157 -8.99 -10.30 -1.70
CA LEU A 157 -7.86 -10.80 -2.50
C LEU A 157 -7.91 -12.32 -2.71
N GLY A 158 -8.60 -13.05 -1.82
CA GLY A 158 -8.77 -14.50 -1.87
C GLY A 158 -10.10 -14.98 -2.41
N ARG A 159 -10.96 -14.07 -2.89
CA ARG A 159 -12.23 -14.46 -3.52
C ARG A 159 -11.96 -15.02 -4.91
N SER A 160 -12.61 -16.14 -5.23
CA SER A 160 -12.56 -16.72 -6.56
C SER A 160 -13.45 -15.94 -7.53
N ASP A 161 -13.05 -15.90 -8.79
CA ASP A 161 -13.88 -15.36 -9.89
C ASP A 161 -15.10 -16.26 -10.20
N THR A 162 -15.26 -17.38 -9.47
CA THR A 162 -16.33 -18.37 -9.66
C THR A 162 -17.71 -17.89 -9.17
N GLY A 163 -17.83 -16.62 -8.75
CA GLY A 163 -19.10 -15.99 -8.38
C GLY A 163 -19.59 -16.29 -6.97
N ASP A 164 -18.99 -17.26 -6.26
CA ASP A 164 -19.29 -17.52 -4.85
C ASP A 164 -18.42 -16.64 -3.94
N VAL A 165 -18.97 -15.48 -3.59
CA VAL A 165 -18.35 -14.49 -2.70
C VAL A 165 -18.23 -14.95 -1.24
N THR A 166 -18.76 -16.12 -0.88
CA THR A 166 -18.69 -16.67 0.49
C THR A 166 -17.45 -17.52 0.75
N VAL A 167 -16.79 -18.01 -0.31
CA VAL A 167 -15.56 -18.78 -0.20
C VAL A 167 -14.36 -17.85 -0.33
N ILE A 168 -13.67 -17.61 0.78
CA ILE A 168 -12.41 -16.87 0.81
C ILE A 168 -11.29 -17.89 0.91
N ASN A 169 -10.38 -17.92 -0.08
CA ASN A 169 -9.13 -18.64 0.06
C ASN A 169 -8.23 -17.90 1.07
N PRO A 170 -7.98 -18.47 2.27
CA PRO A 170 -7.13 -17.82 3.26
C PRO A 170 -5.66 -17.73 2.81
N ASN A 171 -5.24 -18.55 1.84
CA ASN A 171 -3.91 -18.60 1.23
C ASN A 171 -3.88 -17.84 -0.10
N PHE A 172 -4.47 -16.64 -0.13
CA PHE A 172 -4.41 -15.80 -1.33
C PHE A 172 -2.97 -15.35 -1.62
N ARG A 173 -2.73 -14.91 -2.86
CA ARG A 173 -1.43 -14.38 -3.27
C ARG A 173 -1.55 -12.91 -3.67
N TYR A 174 -1.01 -12.03 -2.84
CA TYR A 174 -0.76 -10.64 -3.17
C TYR A 174 0.50 -10.51 -4.03
N VAL A 175 0.36 -9.78 -5.13
CA VAL A 175 1.44 -9.31 -5.98
C VAL A 175 1.08 -7.87 -6.30
N SER A 176 1.96 -6.94 -5.96
CA SER A 176 1.76 -5.52 -6.22
C SER A 176 1.70 -5.24 -7.71
N GLU A 177 0.72 -4.44 -8.12
CA GLU A 177 0.62 -3.94 -9.49
C GLU A 177 1.61 -2.81 -9.78
N ILE A 178 1.97 -2.01 -8.77
CA ILE A 178 2.84 -0.81 -8.87
C ILE A 178 4.29 -1.11 -8.47
N GLY A 179 4.57 -2.28 -7.89
CA GLY A 179 5.90 -2.62 -7.39
C GLY A 179 6.20 -1.94 -6.05
N THR A 180 5.22 -1.90 -5.14
CA THR A 180 5.33 -1.29 -3.80
C THR A 180 6.42 -1.91 -2.91
N GLY A 181 6.92 -3.08 -3.29
CA GLY A 181 7.85 -3.93 -2.52
C GLY A 181 7.24 -4.57 -1.28
N ILE A 182 5.95 -4.40 -1.09
CA ILE A 182 5.22 -5.09 -0.04
C ILE A 182 5.15 -6.56 -0.43
N SER A 183 5.56 -7.43 0.48
CA SER A 183 5.52 -8.88 0.25
C SER A 183 4.14 -9.46 0.56
N ASN A 184 3.85 -10.65 0.02
CA ASN A 184 2.62 -11.35 0.37
C ASN A 184 2.55 -11.66 1.88
N ALA A 185 3.66 -12.07 2.49
CA ALA A 185 3.75 -12.26 3.93
C ALA A 185 3.45 -10.98 4.75
N SER A 186 3.82 -9.80 4.24
CA SER A 186 3.47 -8.52 4.87
C SER A 186 1.95 -8.27 4.82
N VAL A 187 1.28 -8.64 3.73
CA VAL A 187 -0.18 -8.53 3.61
C VAL A 187 -0.91 -9.55 4.49
N HIS A 188 -0.40 -10.78 4.59
CA HIS A 188 -0.91 -11.76 5.56
C HIS A 188 -0.71 -11.29 7.01
N SER A 189 0.41 -10.64 7.31
CA SER A 189 0.67 -10.03 8.62
C SER A 189 -0.27 -8.86 8.93
N LEU A 190 -0.61 -8.05 7.92
CA LEU A 190 -1.64 -7.01 8.02
C LEU A 190 -3.01 -7.62 8.33
N LEU A 191 -3.42 -8.66 7.60
CA LEU A 191 -4.69 -9.35 7.85
C LEU A 191 -4.73 -10.02 9.23
N ALA A 192 -3.62 -10.63 9.66
CA ALA A 192 -3.52 -11.20 11.00
C ALA A 192 -3.76 -10.15 12.10
N THR A 193 -3.17 -8.97 11.91
CA THR A 193 -3.31 -7.86 12.85
C THR A 193 -4.74 -7.35 12.86
N LEU A 194 -5.36 -7.18 11.69
CA LEU A 194 -6.77 -6.81 11.57
C LEU A 194 -7.71 -7.81 12.26
N TYR A 195 -7.49 -9.12 12.07
CA TYR A 195 -8.24 -10.16 12.76
C TYR A 195 -8.09 -10.09 14.27
N TYR A 196 -6.87 -9.88 14.76
CA TYR A 196 -6.62 -9.70 16.20
C TYR A 196 -7.43 -8.51 16.76
N TYR A 197 -7.45 -7.38 16.06
CA TYR A 197 -8.24 -6.20 16.47
C TYR A 197 -9.75 -6.42 16.41
N ASN A 198 -10.20 -7.37 15.60
CA ASN A 198 -11.60 -7.78 15.55
C ASN A 198 -11.91 -8.95 16.49
N ASN A 199 -11.00 -9.32 17.39
CA ASN A 199 -11.09 -10.44 18.35
C ASN A 199 -11.25 -11.82 17.67
N GLN A 200 -10.63 -12.00 16.50
CA GLN A 200 -10.63 -13.24 15.72
C GLN A 200 -9.28 -13.95 15.82
N ASP A 201 -8.86 -14.29 17.05
CA ASP A 201 -7.51 -14.79 17.35
C ASP A 201 -7.11 -16.04 16.57
N SER A 202 -8.04 -16.97 16.33
CA SER A 202 -7.77 -18.18 15.54
C SER A 202 -7.42 -17.84 14.08
N LEU A 203 -8.11 -16.86 13.49
CA LEU A 203 -7.83 -16.39 12.13
C LEU A 203 -6.53 -15.58 12.09
N ALA A 204 -6.27 -14.77 13.13
CA ALA A 204 -5.00 -14.06 13.26
C ALA A 204 -3.79 -15.02 13.26
N LYS A 205 -3.87 -16.10 14.06
CA LYS A 205 -2.84 -17.15 14.13
C LYS A 205 -2.67 -17.88 12.79
N GLN A 206 -3.77 -18.19 12.11
CA GLN A 206 -3.72 -18.81 10.78
C GLN A 206 -2.94 -17.94 9.78
N GLN A 207 -3.22 -16.64 9.74
CA GLN A 207 -2.58 -15.72 8.81
C GLN A 207 -1.09 -15.49 9.13
N LEU A 208 -0.70 -15.50 10.40
CA LEU A 208 0.72 -15.47 10.78
C LEU A 208 1.46 -16.74 10.38
N ALA A 209 0.83 -17.91 10.51
CA ALA A 209 1.42 -19.17 10.07
C ALA A 209 1.67 -19.17 8.56
N ILE A 210 0.74 -18.62 7.76
CA ILE A 210 0.90 -18.44 6.32
C ILE A 210 2.07 -17.49 6.03
N ALA A 211 2.09 -16.32 6.67
CA ALA A 211 3.17 -15.34 6.48
C ALA A 211 4.57 -15.93 6.77
N LYS A 212 4.70 -16.74 7.83
CA LYS A 212 5.94 -17.45 8.18
C LYS A 212 6.31 -18.51 7.15
N GLN A 213 5.35 -19.22 6.59
CA GLN A 213 5.62 -20.24 5.58
C GLN A 213 6.22 -19.61 4.31
N GLU A 214 5.83 -18.39 3.97
CA GLU A 214 6.31 -17.70 2.76
C GLU A 214 7.69 -17.07 2.90
N GLU A 215 8.01 -16.48 4.05
CA GLU A 215 9.28 -15.75 4.28
C GLU A 215 10.24 -16.42 5.27
N GLY A 216 9.89 -17.58 5.80
CA GLY A 216 10.66 -18.25 6.85
C GLY A 216 10.61 -17.51 8.19
N ASP A 217 11.62 -17.71 9.04
CA ASP A 217 11.78 -17.01 10.32
C ASP A 217 12.19 -15.54 10.10
N ASN A 218 11.25 -14.74 9.58
CA ASN A 218 11.38 -13.30 9.52
C ASN A 218 11.14 -12.71 10.90
N ALA A 219 12.17 -12.06 11.47
CA ALA A 219 12.13 -11.46 12.80
C ALA A 219 10.94 -10.51 13.02
N ARG A 220 10.40 -9.90 11.96
CA ARG A 220 9.21 -9.03 12.04
C ARG A 220 7.93 -9.81 12.20
N ILE A 221 7.76 -10.88 11.43
CA ILE A 221 6.60 -11.76 11.55
C ILE A 221 6.61 -12.40 12.94
N THR A 222 7.77 -12.83 13.43
CA THR A 222 7.96 -13.31 14.81
C THR A 222 7.66 -12.23 15.86
N SER A 223 8.04 -10.96 15.61
CA SER A 223 7.74 -9.85 16.52
C SER A 223 6.24 -9.53 16.56
N ILE A 224 5.56 -9.56 15.41
CA ILE A 224 4.11 -9.37 15.30
C ILE A 224 3.39 -10.51 16.01
N GLU A 225 3.81 -11.75 15.78
CA GLU A 225 3.30 -12.92 16.48
C GLU A 225 3.51 -12.82 17.99
N THR A 226 4.70 -12.43 18.44
CA THR A 226 4.98 -12.23 19.89
C THR A 226 4.07 -11.15 20.47
N ALA A 227 3.88 -10.04 19.75
CA ALA A 227 2.96 -8.97 20.17
C ALA A 227 1.51 -9.46 20.27
N ILE A 228 1.07 -10.34 19.37
CA ILE A 228 -0.28 -10.92 19.36
C ILE A 228 -0.43 -12.02 20.43
N MET A 229 0.54 -12.94 20.54
CA MET A 229 0.46 -14.16 21.36
C MET A 229 0.87 -13.97 22.83
N THR A 230 1.88 -13.16 23.13
CA THR A 230 2.41 -13.03 24.50
C THR A 230 1.68 -11.96 25.30
N LEU A 231 0.96 -11.05 24.65
CA LEU A 231 0.21 -9.96 25.31
C LEU A 231 -1.29 -10.24 25.45
N GLY A 232 -1.77 -11.36 24.89
CA GLY A 232 -3.13 -11.90 24.97
C GLY A 232 -3.39 -12.83 26.17
N PHE A 233 -2.40 -13.01 27.04
CA PHE A 233 -2.52 -13.66 28.34
C PHE A 233 -2.15 -12.68 29.48
#